data_AF-A0AAW8H4A1-F1
#
_entry.id   AF-A0AAW8H4A1-F1
#
_cell.length_a   1.000
_cell.length_b   1.000
_cell.length_c   1.000
_cell.angle_alpha   90.00
_cell.angle_beta   90.00
_cell.angle_gamma   90.00
#
_symmetry.space_group_name_H-M   'P 1'
#
loop_
_entity.id
_entity.type
_entity.pdbx_description
1 polymer ?
#
loop_
_entity_poly.entity_id
_entity_poly.type
_entity_poly.pdbx_seq_one_letter_code
_entity_poly.pdbx_strand_id
1 'polypeptide(L)'
;MHNSAQTVSACRDDFNTISEHLSLESFHKLNRACETLHYFGSDLRRHEINGLSQLYTPQILSYVHEDISHVLEELKAKGLCRDFVVPATVSGGEHHV
;
A
#
# COMPACT_ATOMS: atom_id res chain seq x y z
N MET A 1 -26.37 18.82 5.77
CA MET A 1 -25.20 18.17 6.38
C MET A 1 -24.47 17.41 5.27
N HIS A 2 -23.41 17.99 4.70
CA HIS A 2 -22.65 17.35 3.60
C HIS A 2 -21.33 16.84 4.20
N ASN A 3 -21.19 15.52 4.29
CA ASN A 3 -19.95 14.85 4.71
C ASN A 3 -18.93 14.99 3.58
N SER A 4 -17.97 15.90 3.75
CA SER A 4 -16.74 15.90 2.97
C SER A 4 -15.97 14.64 3.33
N ALA A 5 -15.78 13.73 2.36
CA ALA A 5 -14.84 12.63 2.47
C ALA A 5 -13.46 13.23 2.77
N GLN A 6 -13.07 13.15 4.03
CA GLN A 6 -11.80 13.66 4.52
C GLN A 6 -10.73 12.71 3.98
N THR A 7 -10.12 13.08 2.87
CA THR A 7 -8.89 12.44 2.41
C THR A 7 -7.83 12.74 3.44
N VAL A 8 -7.57 11.75 4.30
CA VAL A 8 -6.48 11.79 5.28
C VAL A 8 -5.17 11.77 4.49
N SER A 9 -4.72 12.96 4.11
CA SER A 9 -3.42 13.21 3.51
C SER A 9 -2.38 13.00 4.60
N ALA A 10 -1.58 11.95 4.48
CA ALA A 10 -0.59 11.50 5.47
C ALA A 10 0.60 12.46 5.72
N CYS A 11 0.56 13.70 5.23
CA CYS A 11 1.69 14.62 5.37
C CYS A 11 1.20 16.04 5.59
N ARG A 12 0.95 16.42 6.84
CA ARG A 12 1.05 17.82 7.27
C ARG A 12 1.47 17.86 8.72
N ASP A 13 2.77 17.75 8.95
CA ASP A 13 3.43 18.51 10.01
C ASP A 13 4.89 18.73 9.59
N ASP A 14 5.23 20.00 9.45
CA ASP A 14 6.55 20.64 9.42
C ASP A 14 7.80 19.73 9.42
N PHE A 15 8.25 19.28 8.24
CA PHE A 15 9.60 18.75 8.05
C PHE A 15 10.33 19.49 6.93
N ASN A 16 11.22 20.40 7.32
CA ASN A 16 12.33 20.88 6.50
C ASN A 16 13.42 19.78 6.38
N THR A 17 13.04 18.52 6.20
CA THR A 17 13.94 17.37 6.33
C THR A 17 13.51 16.33 5.29
N ILE A 18 14.16 16.38 4.13
CA ILE A 18 14.21 15.36 3.08
C ILE A 18 12.85 14.68 2.82
N SER A 19 12.14 15.13 1.79
CA SER A 19 11.09 14.33 1.15
C SER A 19 11.68 12.96 0.82
N GLU A 20 11.41 11.94 1.64
CA GLU A 20 11.97 10.62 1.45
C GLU A 20 11.24 9.93 0.30
N HIS A 21 11.69 10.19 -0.91
CA HIS A 21 11.22 9.53 -2.12
C HIS A 21 11.55 8.05 -2.07
N LEU A 22 10.72 7.20 -2.68
CA LEU A 22 11.07 5.80 -2.94
C LEU A 22 12.40 5.71 -3.68
N SER A 23 13.16 4.67 -3.41
CA SER A 23 14.30 4.29 -4.23
C SER A 23 13.84 4.05 -5.66
N LEU A 24 14.76 4.23 -6.61
CA LEU A 24 14.47 3.94 -8.01
C LEU A 24 14.00 2.49 -8.21
N GLU A 25 14.55 1.55 -7.42
CA GLU A 25 14.12 0.15 -7.44
C GLU A 25 12.68 -0.01 -6.97
N SER A 26 12.33 0.51 -5.79
CA SER A 26 10.96 0.45 -5.27
C SER A 26 9.96 1.18 -6.16
N PHE A 27 10.34 2.30 -6.76
CA PHE A 27 9.50 2.99 -7.75
C PHE A 27 9.20 2.09 -8.95
N HIS A 28 10.21 1.42 -9.52
CA HIS A 28 10.00 0.50 -10.63
C HIS A 28 9.18 -0.74 -10.23
N LYS A 29 9.42 -1.32 -9.05
CA LYS A 29 8.63 -2.45 -8.54
C LYS A 29 7.18 -2.08 -8.31
N LEU A 30 6.91 -0.91 -7.74
CA LEU A 30 5.55 -0.41 -7.55
C LEU A 30 4.84 -0.23 -8.89
N ASN A 31 5.48 0.42 -9.86
CA ASN A 31 4.90 0.60 -11.20
C ASN A 31 4.64 -0.75 -11.87
N ARG A 32 5.59 -1.69 -11.76
CA ARG A 32 5.43 -3.04 -12.32
C ARG A 32 4.27 -3.80 -11.68
N ALA A 33 4.12 -3.72 -10.36
CA ALA A 33 3.00 -4.32 -9.64
C ALA A 33 1.66 -3.73 -10.10
N CYS A 34 1.58 -2.40 -10.24
CA CYS A 34 0.40 -1.69 -10.73
C CYS A 34 -0.01 -2.13 -12.14
N GLU A 35 0.94 -2.12 -13.09
CA GLU A 35 0.68 -2.56 -14.47
C GLU A 35 0.27 -4.04 -14.51
N THR A 36 1.00 -4.90 -13.82
CA THR A 36 0.73 -6.35 -13.78
C THR A 36 -0.69 -6.62 -13.27
N LEU A 37 -1.10 -5.99 -12.17
CA LEU A 37 -2.45 -6.12 -11.62
C LEU A 37 -3.53 -5.53 -12.53
N HIS A 38 -3.24 -4.44 -13.25
CA HIS A 38 -4.18 -3.84 -14.20
C HIS A 38 -4.52 -4.81 -15.34
N TYR A 39 -3.49 -5.39 -15.96
CA TYR A 39 -3.67 -6.39 -17.02
C TYR A 39 -4.28 -7.68 -16.48
N PHE A 40 -3.75 -8.19 -15.37
CA PHE A 40 -4.21 -9.43 -14.76
C PHE A 40 -5.68 -9.35 -14.31
N GLY A 41 -6.10 -8.24 -13.70
CA GLY A 41 -7.50 -8.03 -13.33
C GLY A 41 -8.44 -7.91 -14.55
N SER A 42 -7.95 -7.35 -15.65
CA SER A 42 -8.71 -7.30 -16.92
C SER A 42 -8.82 -8.68 -17.57
N ASP A 43 -7.78 -9.48 -17.46
CA ASP A 43 -7.73 -10.86 -17.93
C ASP A 43 -8.66 -11.78 -17.13
N LEU A 44 -8.62 -11.72 -15.80
CA LEU A 44 -9.57 -12.38 -14.88
C LEU A 44 -11.03 -12.16 -15.29
N ARG A 45 -11.42 -10.89 -15.48
CA ARG A 45 -12.79 -10.53 -15.88
C ARG A 45 -13.21 -11.10 -17.23
N ARG A 46 -12.27 -11.31 -18.16
CA ARG A 46 -12.54 -11.87 -19.49
C ARG A 46 -12.59 -13.39 -19.46
N HIS A 47 -11.79 -14.03 -18.61
CA HIS A 47 -11.66 -15.48 -18.54
C HIS A 47 -12.76 -16.15 -17.71
N GLU A 48 -13.34 -15.48 -16.70
CA GLU A 48 -14.57 -15.96 -16.03
C GLU A 48 -15.72 -16.21 -17.03
N ILE A 49 -15.76 -15.45 -18.13
CA ILE A 49 -16.75 -15.61 -19.21
C ILE A 49 -16.49 -16.90 -20.03
N ASN A 50 -15.24 -17.36 -20.09
CA ASN A 50 -14.81 -18.48 -20.93
C ASN A 50 -14.60 -19.80 -20.15
N GLY A 51 -14.72 -19.80 -18.83
CA GLY A 51 -14.70 -21.01 -17.98
C GLY A 51 -13.36 -21.76 -17.87
N LEU A 52 -12.25 -21.19 -18.37
CA LEU A 52 -10.92 -21.81 -18.28
C LEU A 52 -10.24 -21.48 -16.95
N SER A 53 -9.69 -22.50 -16.27
CA SER A 53 -8.94 -22.36 -15.01
C SER A 53 -7.63 -21.58 -15.20
N GLN A 54 -7.46 -20.50 -14.46
CA GLN A 54 -6.25 -19.67 -14.51
C GLN A 54 -5.12 -20.25 -13.64
N LEU A 55 -4.45 -21.29 -14.14
CA LEU A 55 -3.35 -21.95 -13.44
C LEU A 55 -2.13 -21.04 -13.17
N TYR A 56 -2.08 -19.86 -13.81
CA TYR A 56 -1.04 -18.84 -13.65
C TYR A 56 -1.33 -17.82 -12.53
N THR A 57 -2.56 -17.79 -11.99
CA THR A 57 -2.96 -16.81 -10.96
C THR A 57 -2.03 -16.86 -9.74
N PRO A 58 -1.73 -18.02 -9.14
CA PRO A 58 -0.85 -18.05 -7.96
C PRO A 58 0.54 -17.47 -8.24
N GLN A 59 1.10 -17.70 -9.42
CA GLN A 59 2.43 -17.24 -9.80
C GLN A 59 2.45 -15.72 -10.02
N ILE A 60 1.45 -15.17 -10.72
CA ILE A 60 1.33 -13.72 -10.91
C ILE A 60 1.16 -13.01 -9.56
N LEU A 61 0.29 -13.53 -8.69
CA LEU A 61 0.08 -12.94 -7.37
C LEU A 61 1.32 -13.04 -6.48
N SER A 62 2.08 -14.13 -6.58
CA SER A 62 3.36 -14.26 -5.84
C SER A 62 4.38 -13.22 -6.30
N TYR A 63 4.48 -12.98 -7.62
CA TYR A 63 5.39 -11.99 -8.19
C TYR A 63 5.01 -10.56 -7.76
N VAL A 64 3.73 -10.23 -7.82
CA VAL A 64 3.21 -8.93 -7.36
C VAL A 64 3.43 -8.76 -5.85
N HIS A 65 3.22 -9.82 -5.07
CA HIS A 65 3.45 -9.80 -3.62
C HIS A 65 4.90 -9.50 -3.28
N GLU A 66 5.86 -10.09 -3.99
CA GLU A 66 7.29 -9.81 -3.79
C GLU A 66 7.62 -8.33 -4.05
N ASP A 67 7.07 -7.75 -5.11
CA ASP A 67 7.25 -6.33 -5.44
C ASP A 67 6.66 -5.40 -4.37
N ILE A 68 5.40 -5.65 -3.97
CA ILE A 68 4.73 -4.84 -2.95
C ILE A 68 5.44 -4.98 -1.59
N SER A 69 5.88 -6.19 -1.24
CA SER A 69 6.59 -6.44 0.01
C SER A 69 7.90 -5.66 0.07
N HIS A 70 8.66 -5.66 -1.03
CA HIS A 70 9.91 -4.89 -1.11
C HIS A 70 9.66 -3.39 -0.91
N VAL A 71 8.64 -2.83 -1.58
CA VAL A 71 8.27 -1.42 -1.42
C VAL A 71 7.84 -1.13 0.03
N LEU A 72 7.05 -2.01 0.63
CA LEU A 72 6.57 -1.85 2.00
C LEU A 72 7.70 -1.88 3.02
N GLU A 73 8.68 -2.78 2.87
CA GLU A 73 9.85 -2.82 3.75
C GLU A 73 10.68 -1.54 3.64
N GLU A 74 10.82 -0.96 2.44
CA GLU A 74 11.48 0.33 2.28
C GLU A 74 10.71 1.45 3.00
N LEU A 75 9.39 1.52 2.83
CA LEU A 75 8.55 2.52 3.51
C LEU A 75 8.63 2.39 5.05
N LYS A 76 8.69 1.16 5.57
CA LYS A 76 8.88 0.90 7.00
C LYS A 76 10.25 1.36 7.48
N ALA A 77 11.31 1.03 6.74
CA ALA A 77 12.69 1.44 7.08
C ALA A 77 12.85 2.96 7.12
N LYS A 78 12.06 3.67 6.30
CA LYS A 78 11.95 5.13 6.23
C LYS A 78 11.06 5.76 7.31
N GLY A 79 10.42 4.95 8.14
CA GLY A 79 9.49 5.43 9.17
C GLY A 79 8.16 5.97 8.61
N LEU A 80 7.92 5.83 7.31
CA LEU A 80 6.69 6.31 6.64
C LEU A 80 5.45 5.47 7.01
N CYS A 81 5.65 4.29 7.61
CA CYS A 81 4.57 3.44 8.09
C CYS A 81 4.24 3.62 9.59
N ARG A 82 4.87 4.57 10.29
CA ARG A 82 4.78 4.68 11.75
C ARG A 82 3.35 4.76 12.27
N ASP A 83 2.51 5.56 11.63
CA ASP A 83 1.12 5.79 12.08
C ASP A 83 0.20 4.57 11.86
N PHE A 84 0.62 3.60 11.02
CA PHE A 84 -0.10 2.34 10.82
C PHE A 84 0.34 1.24 11.80
N VAL A 85 1.50 1.41 12.46
CA VAL A 85 2.12 0.38 13.33
C VAL A 85 1.84 0.65 14.82
N VAL A 86 1.54 1.90 15.20
CA VAL A 86 1.22 2.24 16.59
C VAL A 86 -0.08 1.52 17.01
N PRO A 87 -0.03 0.61 18.02
CA PRO A 87 -1.25 0.14 18.65
C PRO A 87 -1.97 1.36 19.20
N ALA A 88 -3.28 1.46 19.01
CA ALA A 88 -4.10 2.47 19.66
C ALA A 88 -4.00 2.29 21.19
N THR A 89 -2.95 2.82 21.82
CA THR A 89 -2.80 2.83 23.26
C THR A 89 -3.75 3.89 23.78
N VAL A 90 -4.94 3.41 24.18
CA VAL A 90 -5.73 3.85 25.32
C VAL A 90 -5.48 5.32 25.69
N SER A 91 -6.30 6.21 25.12
CA SER A 91 -6.67 7.46 25.79
C SER A 91 -7.54 7.10 27.00
N GLY A 92 -6.89 6.75 28.09
CA GLY A 92 -7.49 6.56 29.41
C GLY A 92 -6.68 7.39 30.38
N GLY A 93 -6.79 8.70 30.24
CA GLY A 93 -6.08 9.67 31.07
C GLY A 93 -6.36 9.42 32.54
N GLU A 94 -5.29 9.33 33.32
CA GLU A 94 -5.30 9.59 34.74
C GLU A 94 -5.86 11.01 34.94
N HIS A 95 -7.02 11.10 35.60
CA HIS A 95 -7.52 12.36 36.15
C HIS A 95 -7.73 12.15 37.65
N HIS A 96 -6.91 12.87 38.42
CA HIS A 96 -7.01 13.08 39.86
C HIS A 96 -8.43 13.39 40.34
N VAL A 97 -8.89 12.73 41.42
CA VAL A 97 -9.25 13.34 42.72
C VAL A 97 -9.02 12.32 43.83
#